data_AF-A0A2G6R3H0-F1
#
_entry.id   AF-A0A2G6R3H0-F1
#
_cell.length_a   1.000
_cell.length_b   1.000
_cell.length_c   1.000
_cell.angle_alpha   90.00
_cell.angle_beta   90.00
_cell.angle_gamma   90.00
#
_symmetry.space_group_name_H-M   'P 1'
#
loop_
_entity.id
_entity.type
_entity.pdbx_description
1 polymer ?
#
loop_
_entity_poly.entity_id
_entity_poly.type
_entity_poly.pdbx_seq_one_letter_code
_entity_poly.pdbx_strand_id
1 'polypeptide(L)'
;MSKDGLIYGFTIDSEQNVQELNYDDLKKLDKQLNKTNLTWLHFDYTNEKSIKWITENSTIHKVAIDALLIEDTRPRTTILEDSILLTLRGINLNPNSLSEDMVSVRLYISENLIISTQRRSLLSIDDLANSLRKNKTPINASEFIIYLTTKLISRIDDNMEDIEDKAIEIEEQSLDSSNMEFKTKMSSLKRELISLKKYLYPQKEAMKKLYYNNISWIKEYQKIQLREINERLILNIEELETSIEKLSLIQEEFRCRE
;
A
#
# COMPACT_ATOMS: atom_id res chain seq x y z
N MET A 1 -11.20 3.92 -17.16
CA MET A 1 -10.93 5.03 -16.23
C MET A 1 -12.22 5.83 -16.04
N SER A 2 -12.57 6.13 -14.78
CA SER A 2 -13.70 7.01 -14.45
C SER A 2 -13.50 8.37 -15.14
N LYS A 3 -14.54 8.87 -15.83
CA LYS A 3 -14.50 10.18 -16.52
C LYS A 3 -14.23 11.35 -15.56
N ASP A 4 -14.50 11.15 -14.28
CA ASP A 4 -14.48 12.21 -13.28
C ASP A 4 -13.35 12.07 -12.26
N GLY A 5 -12.50 11.04 -12.38
CA GLY A 5 -11.31 10.85 -11.56
C GLY A 5 -11.55 10.24 -10.18
N LEU A 6 -12.78 10.32 -9.64
CA LEU A 6 -13.22 9.49 -8.50
C LEU A 6 -13.34 8.03 -8.97
N ILE A 7 -12.57 7.15 -8.35
CA ILE A 7 -12.56 5.71 -8.64
C ILE A 7 -13.54 5.00 -7.71
N TYR A 8 -13.45 5.26 -6.40
CA TYR A 8 -14.34 4.72 -5.39
C TYR A 8 -14.77 5.82 -4.43
N GLY A 9 -16.05 5.81 -4.03
CA GLY A 9 -16.58 6.69 -2.99
C GLY A 9 -17.55 5.91 -2.13
N PHE A 10 -17.41 5.97 -0.82
CA PHE A 10 -18.28 5.28 0.12
C PHE A 10 -18.54 6.13 1.35
N THR A 11 -19.76 6.08 1.87
CA THR A 11 -20.12 6.58 3.20
C THR A 11 -20.65 5.42 4.02
N ILE A 12 -20.23 5.36 5.29
CA ILE A 12 -20.68 4.39 6.28
C ILE A 12 -21.36 5.19 7.39
N ASP A 13 -22.63 4.91 7.64
CA ASP A 13 -23.37 5.56 8.72
C ASP A 13 -23.16 4.86 10.08
N SER A 14 -23.74 5.42 11.13
CA SER A 14 -23.67 4.86 12.50
C SER A 14 -24.33 3.48 12.64
N GLU A 15 -25.22 3.11 11.72
CA GLU A 15 -25.88 1.81 11.66
C GLU A 15 -25.10 0.79 10.80
N GLN A 16 -23.91 1.18 10.32
CA GLN A 16 -23.04 0.39 9.45
C GLN A 16 -23.62 0.14 8.05
N ASN A 17 -24.58 0.95 7.61
CA ASN A 17 -25.04 0.90 6.24
C ASN A 17 -24.00 1.56 5.33
N VAL A 18 -23.58 0.85 4.29
CA VAL A 18 -22.65 1.36 3.29
C VAL A 18 -23.42 1.93 2.11
N GLN A 19 -23.16 3.19 1.78
CA GLN A 19 -23.64 3.85 0.58
C GLN A 19 -22.47 4.12 -0.36
N GLU A 20 -22.53 3.62 -1.60
CA GLU A 20 -21.57 3.97 -2.66
C GLU A 20 -21.92 5.36 -3.23
N LEU A 21 -20.91 6.19 -3.42
CA LEU A 21 -21.00 7.56 -3.90
C LEU A 21 -20.42 7.67 -5.31
N ASN A 22 -21.06 8.48 -6.15
CA ASN A 22 -20.50 8.94 -7.41
C ASN A 22 -19.92 10.36 -7.29
N TYR A 23 -19.32 10.86 -8.37
CA TYR A 23 -18.71 12.19 -8.36
C TYR A 23 -19.73 13.34 -8.15
N ASP A 24 -20.96 13.20 -8.64
CA ASP A 24 -21.99 14.23 -8.45
C ASP A 24 -22.49 14.31 -7.00
N ASP A 25 -22.44 13.20 -6.27
CA ASP A 25 -22.76 13.16 -4.84
C ASP A 25 -21.77 13.99 -4.01
N LEU A 26 -20.52 14.15 -4.47
CA LEU A 26 -19.51 14.96 -3.79
C LEU A 26 -19.88 16.44 -3.68
N LYS A 27 -20.78 16.95 -4.54
CA LYS A 27 -21.29 18.33 -4.46
C LYS A 27 -22.27 18.51 -3.30
N LYS A 28 -22.93 17.43 -2.90
CA LYS A 28 -23.92 17.39 -1.80
C LYS A 28 -23.31 16.95 -0.48
N LEU A 29 -22.10 16.38 -0.52
CA LEU A 29 -21.35 16.06 0.67
C LEU A 29 -21.17 17.35 1.48
N ASP A 30 -21.74 17.37 2.69
CA ASP A 30 -21.67 18.55 3.54
C ASP A 30 -20.19 18.90 3.77
N LYS A 31 -19.85 20.19 3.65
CA LYS A 31 -18.49 20.68 3.93
C LYS A 31 -18.09 20.40 5.37
N GLN A 32 -19.08 20.26 6.25
CA GLN A 32 -18.93 19.72 7.59
C GLN A 32 -19.34 18.25 7.56
N LEU A 33 -18.42 17.37 7.18
CA LEU A 33 -18.61 15.93 7.27
C LEU A 33 -19.26 15.57 8.62
N ASN A 34 -20.39 14.87 8.58
CA ASN A 34 -21.08 14.45 9.80
C ASN A 34 -20.10 13.65 10.67
N LYS A 35 -19.87 14.12 11.91
CA LYS A 35 -18.94 13.51 12.88
C LYS A 35 -19.28 12.06 13.24
N THR A 36 -20.43 11.55 12.79
CA THR A 36 -20.90 10.20 13.08
C THR A 36 -20.61 9.20 11.96
N ASN A 37 -20.29 9.67 10.76
CA ASN A 37 -20.17 8.81 9.58
C ASN A 37 -18.71 8.76 9.12
N LEU A 38 -18.28 7.62 8.58
CA LEU A 38 -17.00 7.51 7.90
C LEU A 38 -17.23 7.70 6.40
N THR A 39 -16.51 8.64 5.78
CA THR A 39 -16.49 8.80 4.32
C THR A 39 -15.12 8.40 3.78
N TRP A 40 -15.09 7.49 2.81
CA TRP A 40 -13.88 7.15 2.06
C TRP A 40 -14.02 7.55 0.59
N LEU A 41 -13.05 8.34 0.12
CA LEU A 41 -12.93 8.77 -1.26
C LEU A 41 -11.57 8.34 -1.82
N HIS A 42 -11.59 7.68 -2.97
CA HIS A 42 -10.41 7.20 -3.68
C HIS A 42 -10.34 7.80 -5.08
N PHE A 43 -9.27 8.56 -5.34
CA PHE A 43 -9.09 9.32 -6.56
C PHE A 43 -7.89 8.86 -7.39
N ASP A 44 -8.04 8.94 -8.71
CA ASP A 44 -6.91 9.04 -9.63
C ASP A 44 -6.40 10.48 -9.63
N TYR A 45 -5.22 10.72 -9.07
CA TYR A 45 -4.67 12.09 -8.99
C TYR A 45 -4.13 12.59 -10.35
N THR A 46 -4.07 11.75 -11.39
CA THR A 46 -3.73 12.20 -12.75
C THR A 46 -4.89 12.90 -13.45
N ASN A 47 -6.11 12.80 -12.90
CA ASN A 47 -7.29 13.45 -13.43
C ASN A 47 -7.44 14.87 -12.85
N GLU A 48 -7.61 15.87 -13.72
CA GLU A 48 -7.78 17.27 -13.33
C GLU A 48 -8.96 17.51 -12.38
N LYS A 49 -10.06 16.76 -12.52
CA LYS A 49 -11.23 16.87 -11.63
C LYS A 49 -10.89 16.39 -10.21
N SER A 50 -10.12 15.31 -10.08
CA SER A 50 -9.63 14.83 -8.79
C SER A 50 -8.75 15.87 -8.12
N ILE A 51 -7.76 16.40 -8.85
CA ILE A 51 -6.85 17.44 -8.33
C ILE A 51 -7.67 18.62 -7.85
N LYS A 52 -8.58 19.13 -8.68
CA LYS A 52 -9.44 20.26 -8.36
C LYS A 52 -10.25 20.02 -7.08
N TRP A 53 -10.94 18.89 -6.99
CA TRP A 53 -11.75 18.56 -5.81
C TRP A 53 -10.89 18.46 -4.54
N ILE A 54 -9.73 17.78 -4.61
CA ILE A 54 -8.81 17.66 -3.48
C ILE A 54 -8.30 19.04 -3.05
N THR A 55 -8.00 19.94 -4.00
CA THR A 55 -7.45 21.27 -3.68
C THR A 55 -8.50 22.27 -3.18
N GLU A 56 -9.72 22.24 -3.73
CA GLU A 56 -10.72 23.29 -3.53
C GLU A 56 -11.89 22.87 -2.61
N ASN A 57 -12.19 21.57 -2.52
CA ASN A 57 -13.41 21.07 -1.89
C ASN A 57 -13.19 20.17 -0.67
N SER A 58 -12.01 19.56 -0.51
CA SER A 58 -11.75 18.54 0.53
C SER A 58 -11.71 19.04 1.97
N THR A 59 -11.63 20.36 2.18
CA THR A 59 -11.49 21.05 3.49
C THR A 59 -10.29 20.65 4.35
N ILE A 60 -9.40 19.77 3.87
CA ILE A 60 -8.19 19.34 4.57
C ILE A 60 -7.06 20.39 4.47
N HIS A 61 -6.09 20.32 5.39
CA HIS A 61 -4.95 21.22 5.39
C HIS A 61 -4.10 21.11 4.11
N LYS A 62 -3.49 22.23 3.70
CA LYS A 62 -2.61 22.29 2.52
C LYS A 62 -1.51 21.22 2.53
N VAL A 63 -0.91 20.94 3.69
CA VAL A 63 0.12 19.89 3.84
C VAL A 63 -0.42 18.51 3.45
N ALA A 64 -1.70 18.22 3.75
CA ALA A 64 -2.36 16.98 3.36
C ALA A 64 -2.63 16.93 1.85
N ILE A 65 -3.09 18.03 1.27
CA ILE A 65 -3.28 18.17 -0.18
C ILE A 65 -1.97 17.88 -0.93
N ASP A 66 -0.89 18.53 -0.53
CA ASP A 66 0.44 18.35 -1.13
C ASP A 66 0.92 16.90 -1.00
N ALA A 67 0.66 16.27 0.16
CA ALA A 67 1.00 14.87 0.40
C ALA A 67 0.17 13.86 -0.41
N LEU A 68 -1.06 14.21 -0.81
CA LEU A 68 -1.92 13.36 -1.64
C LEU A 68 -1.59 13.47 -3.14
N LEU A 69 -1.00 14.58 -3.60
CA LEU A 69 -0.78 14.85 -5.03
C LEU A 69 0.67 14.65 -5.50
N ILE A 70 1.60 14.37 -4.59
CA ILE A 70 3.03 14.19 -4.91
C ILE A 70 3.30 12.90 -5.70
N GLU A 71 4.00 12.97 -6.84
CA GLU A 71 4.11 11.83 -7.76
C GLU A 71 4.96 10.65 -7.24
N ASP A 72 6.11 10.92 -6.64
CA ASP A 72 7.01 9.88 -6.13
C ASP A 72 7.28 10.06 -4.64
N THR A 73 6.83 9.08 -3.88
CA THR A 73 7.00 9.06 -2.44
C THR A 73 7.46 7.71 -1.95
N ARG A 74 8.50 7.73 -1.12
CA ARG A 74 8.81 6.61 -0.26
C ARG A 74 7.72 6.45 0.79
N PRO A 75 7.47 5.22 1.28
CA PRO A 75 6.57 5.02 2.40
C PRO A 75 6.94 5.89 3.59
N ARG A 76 5.93 6.52 4.20
CA ARG A 76 6.09 7.42 5.33
C ARG A 76 4.76 7.62 6.04
N THR A 77 4.86 7.89 7.34
CA THR A 77 3.74 8.30 8.18
C THR A 77 4.10 9.62 8.84
N THR A 78 3.19 10.58 8.73
CA THR A 78 3.23 11.87 9.43
C THR A 78 1.91 12.05 10.16
N ILE A 79 1.99 12.36 11.45
CA ILE A 79 0.81 12.71 12.24
C ILE A 79 0.57 14.20 12.10
N LEU A 80 -0.66 14.58 11.77
CA LEU A 80 -1.09 15.96 11.65
C LEU A 80 -2.32 16.13 12.55
N GLU A 81 -2.11 16.72 13.73
CA GLU A 81 -3.13 16.80 14.78
C GLU A 81 -3.68 15.40 15.11
N ASP A 82 -4.97 15.15 14.92
CA ASP A 82 -5.62 13.86 15.13
C ASP A 82 -5.88 13.11 13.81
N SER A 83 -5.10 13.43 12.78
CA SER A 83 -5.13 12.82 11.45
C SER A 83 -3.78 12.24 11.04
N ILE A 84 -3.79 11.36 10.05
CA ILE A 84 -2.62 10.65 9.53
C ILE A 84 -2.45 10.98 8.06
N LEU A 85 -1.25 11.41 7.70
CA LEU A 85 -0.74 11.37 6.33
C LEU A 85 0.10 10.11 6.17
N LEU A 86 -0.40 9.18 5.38
CA LEU A 86 0.18 7.87 5.18
C LEU A 86 0.51 7.67 3.70
N THR A 87 1.73 7.24 3.43
CA THR A 87 2.11 6.72 2.11
C THR A 87 2.60 5.31 2.31
N LEU A 88 2.03 4.37 1.57
CA LEU A 88 2.44 2.98 1.52
C LEU A 88 2.67 2.54 0.08
N ARG A 89 3.30 1.37 -0.07
CA ARG A 89 3.55 0.69 -1.33
C ARG A 89 3.00 -0.73 -1.25
N GLY A 90 2.43 -1.20 -2.35
CA GLY A 90 2.02 -2.59 -2.55
C GLY A 90 2.71 -3.21 -3.76
N ILE A 91 2.76 -4.54 -3.79
CA ILE A 91 3.25 -5.29 -4.94
C ILE A 91 2.41 -4.97 -6.18
N ASN A 92 3.09 -4.77 -7.31
CA ASN A 92 2.46 -4.41 -8.56
C ASN A 92 2.02 -5.65 -9.33
N LEU A 93 0.73 -5.97 -9.21
CA LEU A 93 0.10 -7.11 -9.88
C LEU A 93 -0.68 -6.70 -11.13
N ASN A 94 -0.39 -5.51 -11.69
CA ASN A 94 -1.03 -5.08 -12.93
C ASN A 94 -0.47 -5.87 -14.13
N PRO A 95 -1.26 -6.10 -15.21
CA PRO A 95 -0.80 -6.82 -16.38
C PRO A 95 0.50 -6.23 -16.97
N ASN A 96 1.45 -7.10 -17.34
CA ASN A 96 2.76 -6.73 -17.89
C ASN A 96 3.60 -5.84 -16.97
N SER A 97 3.31 -5.79 -15.67
CA SER A 97 4.12 -5.09 -14.69
C SER A 97 5.10 -6.04 -13.99
N LEU A 98 6.19 -5.47 -13.49
CA LEU A 98 7.13 -6.17 -12.64
C LEU A 98 6.81 -5.86 -11.17
N SER A 99 6.88 -6.86 -10.31
CA SER A 99 6.75 -6.76 -8.85
C SER A 99 7.72 -5.73 -8.25
N GLU A 100 8.92 -5.63 -8.81
CA GLU A 100 9.96 -4.66 -8.43
C GLU A 100 9.49 -3.19 -8.55
N ASP A 101 8.47 -2.92 -9.37
CA ASP A 101 7.89 -1.60 -9.57
C ASP A 101 6.66 -1.38 -8.69
N MET A 102 6.89 -1.38 -7.37
CA MET A 102 5.83 -1.26 -6.37
C MET A 102 4.94 -0.01 -6.57
N VAL A 103 3.62 -0.21 -6.43
CA VAL A 103 2.63 0.85 -6.60
C VAL A 103 2.37 1.58 -5.30
N SER A 104 2.34 2.90 -5.33
CA SER A 104 2.10 3.73 -4.14
C SER A 104 0.62 4.08 -3.98
N VAL A 105 0.14 3.99 -2.75
CA VAL A 105 -1.10 4.63 -2.28
C VAL A 105 -0.76 5.72 -1.27
N ARG A 106 -1.40 6.87 -1.39
CA ARG A 106 -1.33 7.96 -0.41
C ARG A 106 -2.68 8.11 0.25
N LEU A 107 -2.68 8.40 1.54
CA LEU A 107 -3.89 8.55 2.32
C LEU A 107 -3.76 9.75 3.27
N TYR A 108 -4.82 10.54 3.33
CA TYR A 108 -5.18 11.35 4.48
C TYR A 108 -6.28 10.60 5.23
N ILE A 109 -6.12 10.44 6.54
CA ILE A 109 -7.03 9.65 7.38
C ILE A 109 -7.31 10.42 8.66
N SER A 110 -8.58 10.71 8.91
CA SER A 110 -9.10 11.14 10.21
C SER A 110 -10.19 10.17 10.67
N GLU A 111 -10.79 10.41 11.84
CA GLU A 111 -11.88 9.58 12.39
C GLU A 111 -13.04 9.38 11.41
N ASN A 112 -13.40 10.43 10.65
CA ASN A 112 -14.59 10.46 9.79
C ASN A 112 -14.29 10.61 8.29
N LEU A 113 -13.04 10.85 7.90
CA LEU A 113 -12.67 11.09 6.51
C LEU A 113 -11.41 10.33 6.12
N ILE A 114 -11.52 9.62 5.01
CA ILE A 114 -10.39 9.02 4.33
C ILE A 114 -10.37 9.54 2.90
N ILE A 115 -9.31 10.25 2.55
CA ILE A 115 -9.03 10.58 1.16
C ILE A 115 -7.79 9.80 0.77
N SER A 116 -7.90 9.01 -0.29
CA SER A 116 -6.80 8.25 -0.83
C SER A 116 -6.59 8.55 -2.31
N THR A 117 -5.35 8.51 -2.75
CA THR A 117 -5.01 8.78 -4.14
C THR A 117 -4.07 7.72 -4.68
N GLN A 118 -4.25 7.43 -5.97
CA GLN A 118 -3.37 6.58 -6.74
C GLN A 118 -3.13 7.17 -8.14
N ARG A 119 -2.08 6.67 -8.80
CA ARG A 119 -1.84 6.85 -10.24
C ARG A 119 -1.95 5.54 -11.00
N ARG A 120 -1.58 4.44 -10.35
CA ARG A 120 -1.75 3.07 -10.84
C ARG A 120 -2.63 2.32 -9.86
N SER A 121 -3.42 1.39 -10.37
CA SER A 121 -4.31 0.55 -9.56
C SER A 121 -3.52 -0.33 -8.58
N LEU A 122 -4.10 -0.49 -7.40
CA LEU A 122 -3.66 -1.43 -6.37
C LEU A 122 -4.80 -2.39 -6.04
N LEU A 123 -4.57 -3.69 -6.20
CA LEU A 123 -5.58 -4.71 -5.90
C LEU A 123 -6.01 -4.68 -4.43
N SER A 124 -5.15 -4.26 -3.50
CA SER A 124 -5.50 -4.08 -2.08
C SER A 124 -6.56 -2.98 -1.86
N ILE A 125 -6.63 -1.98 -2.75
CA ILE A 125 -7.69 -0.96 -2.72
C ILE A 125 -8.98 -1.51 -3.32
N ASP A 126 -8.88 -2.29 -4.40
CA ASP A 126 -10.03 -2.95 -5.02
C ASP A 126 -10.69 -3.95 -4.04
N ASP A 127 -9.88 -4.69 -3.27
CA ASP A 127 -10.34 -5.57 -2.19
C ASP A 127 -11.18 -4.80 -1.15
N LEU A 128 -10.72 -3.61 -0.78
CA LEU A 128 -11.39 -2.75 0.20
C LEU A 128 -12.74 -2.29 -0.33
N ALA A 129 -12.79 -1.78 -1.58
CA ALA A 129 -14.04 -1.40 -2.24
C ALA A 129 -15.02 -2.59 -2.35
N ASN A 130 -14.52 -3.77 -2.70
CA ASN A 130 -15.34 -4.99 -2.79
C ASN A 130 -15.84 -5.47 -1.43
N SER A 131 -15.09 -5.25 -0.35
CA SER A 131 -15.52 -5.55 1.01
C SER A 131 -16.67 -4.64 1.44
N LEU A 132 -16.54 -3.34 1.19
CA LEU A 132 -17.56 -2.34 1.49
C LEU A 132 -18.86 -2.56 0.70
N ARG A 133 -18.78 -2.89 -0.61
CA ARG A 133 -19.97 -3.26 -1.41
C ARG A 133 -20.75 -4.46 -0.84
N LYS A 134 -20.08 -5.33 -0.08
CA LYS A 134 -20.69 -6.49 0.56
C LYS A 134 -21.18 -6.19 1.98
N ASN A 135 -21.21 -4.91 2.40
CA ASN A 135 -21.51 -4.47 3.77
C ASN A 135 -20.65 -5.22 4.81
N LYS A 136 -19.36 -5.40 4.51
CA LYS A 136 -18.37 -5.97 5.43
C LYS A 136 -17.42 -4.90 5.94
N THR A 137 -16.47 -5.28 6.80
CA THR A 137 -15.40 -4.40 7.27
C THR A 137 -14.61 -3.79 6.10
N PRO A 138 -14.03 -2.59 6.26
CA PRO A 138 -13.94 -1.80 7.48
C PRO A 138 -15.20 -0.96 7.79
N ILE A 139 -15.60 -0.85 9.06
CA ILE A 139 -16.73 0.01 9.48
C ILE A 139 -16.29 1.35 10.11
N ASN A 140 -14.99 1.53 10.37
CA ASN A 140 -14.40 2.76 10.91
C ASN A 140 -12.96 2.98 10.39
N ALA A 141 -12.39 4.15 10.65
CA ALA A 141 -11.09 4.55 10.11
C ALA A 141 -9.93 3.65 10.58
N SER A 142 -9.97 3.16 11.82
CA SER A 142 -8.93 2.27 12.35
C SER A 142 -8.94 0.91 11.67
N GLU A 143 -10.13 0.32 11.49
CA GLU A 143 -10.31 -0.91 10.73
C GLU A 143 -9.92 -0.76 9.28
N PHE A 144 -10.14 0.42 8.68
CA PHE A 144 -9.73 0.70 7.31
C PHE A 144 -8.22 0.54 7.14
N ILE A 145 -7.43 1.14 8.04
CA ILE A 145 -5.96 1.03 8.01
C ILE A 145 -5.54 -0.42 8.20
N ILE A 146 -6.12 -1.11 9.19
CA ILE A 146 -5.80 -2.51 9.47
C ILE A 146 -6.09 -3.39 8.25
N TYR A 147 -7.26 -3.24 7.64
CA TYR A 147 -7.64 -3.98 6.45
C TYR A 147 -6.67 -3.70 5.29
N LEU A 148 -6.42 -2.43 4.97
CA LEU A 148 -5.53 -2.04 3.88
C LEU A 148 -4.12 -2.59 4.10
N THR A 149 -3.54 -2.38 5.28
CA THR A 149 -2.18 -2.82 5.60
C THR A 149 -2.06 -4.34 5.60
N THR A 150 -3.07 -5.05 6.09
CA THR A 150 -3.15 -6.52 6.01
C THR A 150 -3.13 -6.98 4.55
N LYS A 151 -3.94 -6.37 3.67
CA LYS A 151 -4.02 -6.72 2.25
C LYS A 151 -2.78 -6.34 1.44
N LEU A 152 -2.06 -5.31 1.86
CA LEU A 152 -0.76 -4.95 1.28
C LEU A 152 0.30 -5.97 1.68
N ILE A 153 0.35 -6.36 2.95
CA ILE A 153 1.37 -7.27 3.47
C ILE A 153 1.13 -8.71 3.04
N SER A 154 -0.11 -9.21 3.01
CA SER A 154 -0.37 -10.54 2.44
C SER A 154 0.14 -10.71 1.01
N ARG A 155 0.07 -9.67 0.18
CA ARG A 155 0.63 -9.73 -1.19
C ARG A 155 2.15 -9.64 -1.22
N ILE A 156 2.76 -9.07 -0.18
CA ILE A 156 4.21 -9.10 -0.02
C ILE A 156 4.63 -10.51 0.37
N ASP A 157 3.90 -11.16 1.30
CA ASP A 157 4.12 -12.56 1.68
C ASP A 157 4.07 -13.46 0.43
N ASP A 158 2.98 -13.38 -0.37
CA ASP A 158 2.84 -14.17 -1.60
C ASP A 158 4.02 -13.92 -2.59
N ASN A 159 4.51 -12.68 -2.67
CA ASN A 159 5.66 -12.35 -3.53
C ASN A 159 7.00 -12.83 -2.95
N MET A 160 7.12 -13.00 -1.63
CA MET A 160 8.32 -13.59 -1.02
C MET A 160 8.40 -15.08 -1.36
N GLU A 161 7.28 -15.80 -1.29
CA GLU A 161 7.19 -17.21 -1.72
C GLU A 161 7.63 -17.37 -3.19
N ASP A 162 7.12 -16.53 -4.09
CA ASP A 162 7.53 -16.52 -5.51
C ASP A 162 9.04 -16.25 -5.71
N ILE A 163 9.64 -15.45 -4.82
CA ILE A 163 11.08 -15.13 -4.86
C ILE A 163 11.91 -16.32 -4.39
N GLU A 164 11.47 -17.02 -3.35
CA GLU A 164 12.13 -18.22 -2.84
C GLU A 164 12.16 -19.31 -3.92
N ASP A 165 11.02 -19.57 -4.57
CA ASP A 165 10.91 -20.53 -5.67
C ASP A 165 11.87 -20.18 -6.81
N LYS A 166 11.91 -18.92 -7.25
CA LYS A 166 12.87 -18.46 -8.29
C LYS A 166 14.32 -18.64 -7.84
N ALA A 167 14.63 -18.44 -6.56
CA ALA A 167 15.99 -18.62 -6.05
C ALA A 167 16.42 -20.09 -6.08
N ILE A 168 15.51 -21.01 -5.77
CA ILE A 168 15.72 -22.46 -5.89
C ILE A 168 15.95 -22.84 -7.36
N GLU A 169 15.12 -22.36 -8.29
CA GLU A 169 15.30 -22.65 -9.72
C GLU A 169 16.66 -22.17 -10.26
N ILE A 170 17.13 -20.99 -9.81
CA ILE A 170 18.43 -20.45 -10.18
C ILE A 170 19.58 -21.31 -9.62
N GLU A 171 19.42 -21.79 -8.39
CA GLU A 171 20.38 -22.69 -7.73
C GLU A 171 20.53 -24.00 -8.51
N GLU A 172 19.41 -24.65 -8.87
CA GLU A 172 19.42 -25.88 -9.66
C GLU A 172 20.06 -25.67 -11.04
N GLN A 173 19.71 -24.58 -11.72
CA GLN A 173 20.27 -24.26 -13.04
C GLN A 173 21.77 -23.93 -13.00
N SER A 174 22.33 -23.54 -11.85
CA SER A 174 23.77 -23.28 -11.72
C SER A 174 24.65 -24.51 -12.02
N LEU A 175 24.04 -25.71 -12.02
CA LEU A 175 24.71 -26.98 -12.28
C LEU A 175 24.80 -27.30 -13.79
N ASP A 176 23.78 -26.94 -14.58
CA ASP A 176 23.59 -27.48 -15.94
C ASP A 176 23.35 -26.41 -17.04
N SER A 177 23.20 -25.13 -16.70
CA SER A 177 22.76 -24.08 -17.65
C SER A 177 23.90 -23.32 -18.34
N SER A 178 23.57 -22.69 -19.49
CA SER A 178 24.49 -21.78 -20.16
C SER A 178 24.77 -20.54 -19.31
N ASN A 179 26.03 -20.10 -19.27
CA ASN A 179 26.49 -18.97 -18.46
C ASN A 179 25.63 -17.68 -18.61
N MET A 180 25.12 -17.43 -19.82
CA MET A 180 24.34 -16.21 -20.10
C MET A 180 22.93 -16.24 -19.50
N GLU A 181 22.26 -17.39 -19.54
CA GLU A 181 20.89 -17.54 -19.02
C GLU A 181 20.88 -17.41 -17.50
N PHE A 182 21.79 -18.11 -16.83
CA PHE A 182 22.01 -18.02 -15.38
C PHE A 182 22.29 -16.58 -14.94
N LYS A 183 23.24 -15.89 -15.58
CA LYS A 183 23.58 -14.49 -15.27
C LYS A 183 22.37 -13.55 -15.43
N THR A 184 21.53 -13.79 -16.43
CA THR A 184 20.34 -12.97 -16.70
C THR A 184 19.28 -13.14 -15.61
N LYS A 185 18.92 -14.39 -15.26
CA LYS A 185 17.95 -14.69 -14.20
C LYS A 185 18.44 -14.19 -12.83
N MET A 186 19.69 -14.47 -12.49
CA MET A 186 20.35 -13.99 -11.28
C MET A 186 20.30 -12.46 -11.16
N SER A 187 20.66 -11.75 -12.23
CA SER A 187 20.64 -10.29 -12.26
C SER A 187 19.23 -9.73 -12.12
N SER A 188 18.23 -10.39 -12.73
CA SER A 188 16.82 -10.00 -12.61
C SER A 188 16.30 -10.13 -11.19
N LEU A 189 16.51 -11.28 -10.55
CA LEU A 189 16.03 -11.52 -9.19
C LEU A 189 16.73 -10.59 -8.17
N LYS A 190 18.03 -10.32 -8.34
CA LYS A 190 18.74 -9.32 -7.51
C LYS A 190 18.18 -7.91 -7.68
N ARG A 191 17.81 -7.48 -8.89
CA ARG A 191 17.16 -6.18 -9.10
C ARG A 191 15.82 -6.11 -8.40
N GLU A 192 15.02 -7.18 -8.49
CA GLU A 192 13.73 -7.30 -7.82
C GLU A 192 13.88 -7.14 -6.30
N LEU A 193 14.75 -7.93 -5.68
CA LEU A 193 15.04 -7.88 -4.24
C LEU A 193 15.54 -6.50 -3.78
N ILE A 194 16.46 -5.89 -4.51
CA ILE A 194 16.99 -4.55 -4.18
C ILE A 194 15.88 -3.49 -4.26
N SER A 195 15.01 -3.57 -5.26
CA SER A 195 13.89 -2.65 -5.40
C SER A 195 12.87 -2.81 -4.28
N LEU A 196 12.54 -4.04 -3.90
CA LEU A 196 11.66 -4.31 -2.76
C LEU A 196 12.29 -3.77 -1.46
N LYS A 197 13.57 -4.07 -1.19
CA LYS A 197 14.31 -3.57 -0.03
C LYS A 197 14.23 -2.04 0.12
N LYS A 198 14.36 -1.32 -1.00
CA LYS A 198 14.27 0.16 -1.06
C LYS A 198 12.97 0.71 -0.49
N TYR A 199 11.86 -0.03 -0.56
CA TYR A 199 10.54 0.41 -0.10
C TYR A 199 10.07 -0.27 1.18
N LEU A 200 10.38 -1.55 1.40
CA LEU A 200 9.92 -2.28 2.59
C LEU A 200 10.51 -1.73 3.89
N TYR A 201 11.79 -1.32 3.87
CA TYR A 201 12.42 -0.68 5.04
C TYR A 201 11.74 0.62 5.48
N PRO A 202 11.53 1.62 4.60
CA PRO A 202 10.73 2.79 4.94
C PRO A 202 9.28 2.43 5.34
N GLN A 203 8.69 1.40 4.74
CA GLN A 203 7.32 0.97 5.06
C GLN A 203 7.21 0.44 6.49
N LYS A 204 8.19 -0.35 6.95
CA LYS A 204 8.29 -0.79 8.34
C LYS A 204 8.30 0.38 9.31
N GLU A 205 9.10 1.41 9.03
CA GLU A 205 9.16 2.62 9.87
C GLU A 205 7.86 3.43 9.81
N ALA A 206 7.21 3.49 8.65
CA ALA A 206 5.91 4.12 8.49
C ALA A 206 4.83 3.38 9.32
N MET A 207 4.78 2.05 9.24
CA MET A 207 3.87 1.20 10.02
C MET A 207 4.11 1.34 11.52
N LYS A 208 5.38 1.38 11.96
CA LYS A 208 5.77 1.56 13.36
C LYS A 208 5.15 2.81 13.99
N LYS A 209 5.09 3.91 13.24
CA LYS A 209 4.48 5.15 13.71
C LYS A 209 2.98 5.04 13.97
N LEU A 210 2.26 4.13 13.31
CA LEU A 210 0.80 3.99 13.49
C LEU A 210 0.43 3.44 14.87
N TYR A 211 1.26 2.55 15.44
CA TYR A 211 1.00 1.98 16.77
C TYR A 211 1.83 2.61 17.90
N TYR A 212 2.81 3.48 17.59
CA TYR A 212 3.59 4.20 18.59
C TYR A 212 2.98 5.55 18.99
N ASN A 213 2.33 6.23 18.04
CA ASN A 213 1.69 7.52 18.30
C ASN A 213 0.30 7.35 18.91
N ASN A 214 -0.12 8.35 19.69
CA ASN A 214 -1.47 8.40 20.24
C ASN A 214 -2.38 9.18 19.29
N ILE A 215 -3.35 8.47 18.72
CA ILE A 215 -4.35 8.98 17.78
C ILE A 215 -5.70 8.56 18.36
N SER A 216 -6.62 9.51 18.55
CA SER A 216 -7.78 9.32 19.43
C SER A 216 -8.66 8.13 19.00
N TRP A 217 -8.76 7.91 17.68
CA TRP A 217 -9.59 6.89 17.06
C TRP A 217 -8.84 5.56 16.79
N ILE A 218 -7.56 5.44 17.19
CA ILE A 218 -6.82 4.17 17.20
C ILE A 218 -6.62 3.69 18.64
N LYS A 219 -7.46 2.74 19.07
CA LYS A 219 -7.40 2.19 20.43
C LYS A 219 -6.30 1.14 20.56
N GLU A 220 -6.00 0.75 21.81
CA GLU A 220 -4.93 -0.20 22.13
C GLU A 220 -5.08 -1.54 21.41
N TYR A 221 -6.30 -2.05 21.23
CA TYR A 221 -6.52 -3.29 20.47
C TYR A 221 -6.08 -3.15 19.00
N GLN A 222 -6.44 -2.05 18.33
CA GLN A 222 -5.99 -1.79 16.96
C GLN A 222 -4.48 -1.57 16.87
N LYS A 223 -3.85 -0.97 17.90
CA LYS A 223 -2.39 -0.86 17.97
C LYS A 223 -1.70 -2.23 18.04
N ILE A 224 -2.29 -3.20 18.74
CA ILE A 224 -1.78 -4.59 18.77
C ILE A 224 -1.87 -5.21 17.37
N GLN A 225 -3.01 -5.08 16.70
CA GLN A 225 -3.19 -5.60 15.33
C GLN A 225 -2.19 -4.97 14.35
N LEU A 226 -2.01 -3.65 14.40
CA LEU A 226 -1.03 -2.94 13.56
C LEU A 226 0.42 -3.37 13.85
N ARG A 227 0.72 -3.71 15.12
CA ARG A 227 2.02 -4.25 15.49
C ARG A 227 2.24 -5.63 14.88
N GLU A 228 1.29 -6.55 15.03
CA GLU A 228 1.36 -7.89 14.43
C GLU A 228 1.53 -7.84 12.90
N ILE A 229 0.80 -6.94 12.25
CA ILE A 229 0.95 -6.69 10.81
C ILE A 229 2.37 -6.20 10.49
N ASN A 230 2.94 -5.31 11.31
CA ASN A 230 4.32 -4.85 11.11
C ASN A 230 5.37 -5.92 11.41
N GLU A 231 5.12 -6.84 12.36
CA GLU A 231 6.00 -7.99 12.61
C GLU A 231 6.06 -8.91 11.38
N ARG A 232 4.93 -9.17 10.70
CA ARG A 232 4.93 -9.89 9.41
C ARG A 232 5.78 -9.18 8.36
N LEU A 233 5.69 -7.85 8.28
CA LEU A 233 6.53 -7.07 7.37
C LEU A 233 8.03 -7.15 7.74
N ILE A 234 8.37 -7.24 9.03
CA ILE A 234 9.75 -7.44 9.49
C ILE A 234 10.28 -8.80 9.01
N LEU A 235 9.50 -9.87 9.18
CA LEU A 235 9.87 -11.20 8.71
C LEU A 235 10.12 -11.24 7.19
N ASN A 236 9.24 -10.62 6.38
CA ASN A 236 9.47 -10.49 4.94
C ASN A 236 10.77 -9.75 4.60
N ILE A 237 11.16 -8.76 5.39
CA ILE A 237 12.43 -8.04 5.18
C ILE A 237 13.62 -8.95 5.50
N GLU A 238 13.55 -9.75 6.55
CA GLU A 238 14.58 -10.72 6.93
C GLU A 238 14.74 -11.82 5.88
N GLU A 239 13.63 -12.33 5.35
CA GLU A 239 13.61 -13.32 4.27
C GLU A 239 14.19 -12.75 2.97
N LEU A 240 13.84 -11.51 2.63
CA LEU A 240 14.42 -10.79 1.50
C LEU A 240 15.94 -10.69 1.63
N GLU A 241 16.45 -10.38 2.83
CA GLU A 241 17.90 -10.28 3.07
C GLU A 241 18.60 -11.62 2.95
N THR A 242 17.99 -12.66 3.52
CA THR A 242 18.47 -14.04 3.39
C THR A 242 18.54 -14.45 1.92
N SER A 243 17.54 -14.09 1.12
CA SER A 243 17.51 -14.34 -0.32
C SER A 243 18.63 -13.62 -1.07
N ILE A 244 18.92 -12.36 -0.73
CA ILE A 244 20.06 -11.62 -1.31
C ILE A 244 21.39 -12.29 -1.00
N GLU A 245 21.58 -12.77 0.23
CA GLU A 245 22.78 -13.47 0.66
C GLU A 245 22.93 -14.80 -0.08
N LYS A 246 21.87 -15.62 -0.14
CA LYS A 246 21.85 -16.89 -0.86
C LYS A 246 22.23 -16.72 -2.34
N LEU A 247 21.62 -15.75 -3.02
CA LEU A 247 21.95 -15.45 -4.43
C LEU A 247 23.38 -14.93 -4.62
N SER A 248 23.99 -14.35 -3.58
CA SER A 248 25.40 -13.94 -3.63
C SER A 248 26.33 -15.14 -3.51
N LEU A 249 26.03 -16.10 -2.63
CA LEU A 249 26.75 -17.37 -2.53
C LEU A 249 26.66 -18.19 -3.82
N ILE A 250 25.46 -18.36 -4.37
CA ILE A 250 25.26 -19.09 -5.64
C ILE A 250 26.08 -18.45 -6.77
N GLN A 251 26.14 -17.13 -6.83
CA GLN A 251 26.95 -16.42 -7.84
C GLN A 251 28.46 -16.63 -7.62
N GLU A 252 28.93 -16.69 -6.38
CA GLU A 252 30.33 -16.95 -6.06
C GLU A 252 30.73 -18.39 -6.39
N GLU A 253 29.91 -19.38 -6.03
CA GLU A 253 30.14 -20.78 -6.37
C GLU A 253 30.21 -21.00 -7.87
N PHE A 254 29.29 -20.38 -8.63
CA PHE A 254 29.30 -20.44 -10.09
C PHE A 254 30.61 -19.88 -10.66
N ARG A 255 31.08 -18.74 -10.15
CA ARG A 255 32.34 -18.12 -10.60
C ARG A 255 33.57 -18.98 -10.28
N CYS A 256 33.57 -19.71 -9.17
CA CYS A 256 34.68 -20.60 -8.81
C CYS A 256 34.76 -21.88 -9.67
N ARG A 257 33.69 -22.21 -10.41
CA ARG A 257 33.64 -23.36 -11.32
C ARG A 257 34.10 -23.04 -12.75
N GLU A 258 34.14 -21.75 -13.12
CA GLU A 258 34.73 -21.26 -14.39
C GLU A 258 36.26 -21.14 -14.32
#